data_AF-A0A937UFP9-F1
#
_entry.id   AF-A0A937UFP9-F1
#
_cell.length_a   1.000
_cell.length_b   1.000
_cell.length_c   1.000
_cell.angle_alpha   90.00
_cell.angle_beta   90.00
_cell.angle_gamma   90.00
#
_symmetry.space_group_name_H-M   'P 1'
#
loop_
_entity.id
_entity.type
_entity.pdbx_description
1 polymer ?
#
loop_
_entity_poly.entity_id
_entity_poly.type
_entity_poly.pdbx_seq_one_letter_code
_entity_poly.pdbx_strand_id
1 'polypeptide(L)'
;MSKKKKDPILEDYQKIRDEMLFEKVDDIFKNQPGNYIEALEEIGFKYYEEDDFEKKEENEAIPENSNQEFLVSYFEGEEGLSERILEVFLTERNAEDPNYPLIRRYFKEPNSRLKDLLLFGLKHYPMSAELLDDLAYYQEFENVLSKLIAHYTYACLHQENLQAFTELAQDFYYATNPDGYEALYALQELFAPHTEKRKIVDFLIDEQKEDEDGNDQARW
;
A
#
# COMPACT_ATOMS: atom_id res chain seq x y z
N MET A 1 17.82 -32.73 -27.09
CA MET A 1 18.41 -32.58 -25.73
C MET A 1 17.49 -33.34 -24.77
N SER A 2 17.93 -34.47 -24.24
CA SER A 2 17.07 -35.39 -23.47
C SER A 2 16.68 -34.81 -22.11
N LYS A 3 15.37 -34.71 -21.85
CA LYS A 3 14.82 -34.59 -20.50
C LYS A 3 15.28 -35.81 -19.70
N LYS A 4 16.13 -35.62 -18.68
CA LYS A 4 16.44 -36.67 -17.70
C LYS A 4 15.13 -37.03 -17.01
N LYS A 5 14.66 -38.28 -17.19
CA LYS A 5 13.58 -38.84 -16.38
C LYS A 5 14.07 -38.84 -14.92
N LYS A 6 13.34 -38.18 -14.02
CA LYS A 6 13.58 -38.28 -12.58
C LYS A 6 13.32 -39.72 -12.15
N ASP A 7 14.20 -40.24 -11.30
CA ASP A 7 14.13 -41.62 -10.81
C ASP A 7 13.00 -41.69 -9.76
N PRO A 8 11.97 -42.53 -9.94
CA PRO A 8 10.83 -42.62 -9.02
C PRO A 8 11.24 -42.94 -7.59
N ILE A 9 12.37 -43.64 -7.39
CA ILE A 9 12.92 -43.92 -6.06
C ILE A 9 13.37 -42.61 -5.39
N LEU A 10 14.00 -41.70 -6.13
CA LEU A 10 14.46 -40.41 -5.59
C LEU A 10 13.31 -39.48 -5.21
N GLU A 11 12.16 -39.58 -5.90
CA GLU A 11 10.96 -38.81 -5.59
C GLU A 11 10.30 -39.28 -4.28
N ASP A 12 10.21 -40.59 -4.05
CA ASP A 12 9.69 -41.15 -2.80
C ASP A 12 10.58 -40.79 -1.59
N TYR A 13 11.92 -40.80 -1.76
CA TYR A 13 12.83 -40.38 -0.70
C TYR A 13 12.73 -38.89 -0.36
N GLN A 14 12.49 -38.03 -1.35
CA GLN A 14 12.29 -36.60 -1.14
C GLN A 14 10.99 -36.34 -0.38
N LYS A 15 9.90 -37.00 -0.80
CA LYS A 15 8.60 -36.85 -0.16
C LYS A 15 8.63 -37.24 1.32
N ILE A 16 9.23 -38.39 1.65
CA ILE A 16 9.36 -38.85 3.04
C ILE A 16 10.22 -37.88 3.86
N ARG A 17 11.30 -37.35 3.27
CA ARG A 17 12.17 -36.38 3.93
C ARG A 17 11.42 -35.08 4.24
N ASP A 18 10.61 -34.59 3.31
CA ASP A 18 9.86 -33.34 3.46
C ASP A 18 8.73 -33.48 4.49
N GLU A 19 8.01 -34.62 4.50
CA GLU A 19 7.01 -34.94 5.53
C GLU A 19 7.65 -34.98 6.93
N MET A 20 8.81 -35.63 7.07
CA MET A 20 9.56 -35.65 8.34
C MET A 20 10.08 -34.28 8.77
N LEU A 21 10.42 -33.41 7.80
CA LEU A 21 10.85 -32.04 8.08
C LEU A 21 9.67 -31.21 8.59
N PHE A 22 8.50 -31.36 7.98
CA PHE A 22 7.28 -30.65 8.34
C PHE A 22 6.82 -30.98 9.76
N GLU A 23 6.82 -32.27 10.13
CA GLU A 23 6.51 -32.71 11.49
C GLU A 23 7.46 -32.12 12.53
N LYS A 24 8.76 -32.02 12.21
CA LYS A 24 9.75 -31.40 13.10
C LYS A 24 9.54 -29.91 13.28
N VAL A 25 9.21 -29.19 12.20
CA VAL A 25 8.90 -27.76 12.27
C VAL A 25 7.65 -27.51 13.13
N ASP A 26 6.60 -28.29 12.92
CA ASP A 26 5.35 -28.19 13.69
C ASP A 26 5.56 -28.52 15.18
N ASP A 27 6.40 -29.52 15.50
CA ASP A 27 6.77 -29.86 16.87
C ASP A 27 7.54 -28.74 17.57
N ILE A 28 8.49 -28.10 16.88
CA ILE A 28 9.27 -26.96 17.39
C ILE A 28 8.33 -25.79 17.75
N PHE A 29 7.40 -25.44 16.87
CA PHE A 29 6.45 -24.35 17.13
C PHE A 29 5.51 -24.66 18.30
N LYS A 30 5.09 -25.91 18.46
CA LYS A 30 4.19 -26.33 19.56
C LYS A 30 4.88 -26.42 20.91
N ASN A 31 6.10 -26.94 20.95
CA ASN A 31 6.78 -27.32 22.18
C ASN A 31 7.89 -26.37 22.61
N GLN A 32 8.39 -25.52 21.70
CA GLN A 32 9.46 -24.56 21.97
C GLN A 32 9.14 -23.13 21.49
N PRO A 33 7.95 -22.56 21.80
CA PRO A 33 7.54 -21.25 21.26
C PRO A 33 8.43 -20.08 21.70
N GLY A 34 9.19 -20.22 22.78
CA GLY A 34 10.16 -19.21 23.24
C GLY A 34 11.57 -19.37 22.66
N ASN A 35 11.84 -20.46 21.92
CA ASN A 35 13.16 -20.75 21.34
C ASN A 35 13.10 -21.37 19.94
N TYR A 36 11.99 -21.15 19.22
CA TYR A 36 11.76 -21.80 17.93
C TYR A 36 12.81 -21.40 16.88
N ILE A 37 13.39 -20.20 16.99
CA ILE A 37 14.44 -19.72 16.09
C ILE A 37 15.67 -20.63 16.17
N GLU A 38 16.28 -20.78 17.35
CA GLU A 38 17.46 -21.64 17.53
C GLU A 38 17.14 -23.10 17.13
N ALA A 39 15.96 -23.60 17.50
CA ALA A 39 15.54 -24.95 17.19
C ALA A 39 15.33 -25.21 15.68
N LEU A 40 14.83 -24.21 14.93
CA LEU A 40 14.72 -24.29 13.47
C LEU A 40 16.10 -24.22 12.80
N GLU A 41 17.02 -23.42 13.34
CA GLU A 41 18.40 -23.35 12.85
C GLU A 41 19.16 -24.68 13.04
N GLU A 42 18.94 -25.39 14.15
CA GLU A 42 19.54 -26.71 14.41
C GLU A 42 19.14 -27.77 13.35
N ILE A 43 17.95 -27.67 12.77
CA ILE A 43 17.48 -28.59 11.73
C ILE A 43 17.77 -28.09 10.30
N GLY A 44 18.53 -27.00 10.17
CA GLY A 44 19.08 -26.51 8.90
C GLY A 44 18.28 -25.39 8.24
N PHE A 45 17.29 -24.80 8.92
CA PHE A 45 16.78 -23.50 8.50
C PHE A 45 17.78 -22.40 8.86
N LYS A 46 17.61 -21.22 8.28
CA LYS A 46 18.39 -20.06 8.65
C LYS A 46 17.43 -18.94 8.97
N TYR A 47 17.52 -18.41 10.18
CA TYR A 47 16.72 -17.28 10.56
C TYR A 47 17.34 -16.01 9.97
N TYR A 48 16.49 -15.17 9.43
CA TYR A 48 16.84 -13.83 8.99
C TYR A 48 15.95 -12.90 9.80
N GLU A 49 16.53 -12.17 10.76
CA GLU A 49 15.89 -10.95 11.23
C GLU A 49 15.86 -10.02 10.02
N GLU A 50 14.68 -9.71 9.53
CA GLU A 50 14.52 -8.55 8.67
C GLU A 50 14.84 -7.35 9.56
N ASP A 51 16.06 -6.83 9.45
CA ASP A 51 16.38 -5.48 9.93
C ASP A 51 15.28 -4.58 9.35
N ASP A 52 14.51 -3.91 10.22
CA ASP A 52 13.49 -2.94 9.81
C ASP A 52 14.22 -1.69 9.31
N PHE A 53 14.79 -1.80 8.10
CA PHE A 53 15.60 -0.79 7.45
C PHE A 53 14.81 0.51 7.30
N GLU A 54 13.51 0.43 6.98
CA GLU A 54 12.65 1.60 6.86
C GLU A 54 12.52 2.36 8.18
N LYS A 55 12.27 1.66 9.28
CA LYS A 55 12.17 2.29 10.59
C LYS A 55 13.51 2.87 11.04
N LYS A 56 14.62 2.23 10.68
CA LYS A 56 15.95 2.76 10.94
C LYS A 56 16.18 4.06 10.16
N GLU A 57 15.87 4.09 8.86
CA GLU A 57 15.93 5.31 8.04
C GLU A 57 15.08 6.43 8.63
N GLU A 58 13.84 6.15 9.05
CA GLU A 58 12.92 7.13 9.65
C GLU A 58 13.45 7.73 10.96
N ASN A 59 14.10 6.91 11.78
CA ASN A 59 14.71 7.36 13.04
C ASN A 59 15.98 8.19 12.84
N GLU A 60 16.74 7.90 11.78
CA GLU A 60 17.97 8.60 11.43
C GLU A 60 17.73 9.87 10.59
N ALA A 61 16.54 9.98 9.98
CA ALA A 61 16.14 11.10 9.15
C ALA A 61 16.08 12.43 9.93
N ILE A 62 16.81 13.42 9.43
CA ILE A 62 16.81 14.79 9.93
C ILE A 62 16.49 15.76 8.79
N PRO A 63 15.94 16.95 9.08
CA PRO A 63 15.80 18.00 8.09
C PRO A 63 17.15 18.40 7.48
N GLU A 64 17.20 18.51 6.16
CA GLU A 64 18.40 18.86 5.40
C GLU A 64 18.36 20.28 4.82
N ASN A 65 17.18 20.90 4.86
CA ASN A 65 16.94 22.23 4.31
C ASN A 65 15.85 22.97 5.10
N SER A 66 15.70 24.28 4.86
CA SER A 66 14.75 25.13 5.59
C SER A 66 13.29 24.77 5.36
N ASN A 67 12.96 24.15 4.22
CA ASN A 67 11.61 23.69 3.93
C ASN A 67 11.26 22.48 4.80
N GLN A 68 12.17 21.52 4.91
CA GLN A 68 12.03 20.35 5.76
C GLN A 68 11.94 20.75 7.24
N GLU A 69 12.74 21.72 7.69
CA GLU A 69 12.62 22.28 9.05
C GLU A 69 11.23 22.88 9.27
N PHE A 70 10.70 23.61 8.29
CA PHE A 70 9.37 24.21 8.35
C PHE A 70 8.23 23.17 8.31
N LEU A 71 8.40 22.06 7.60
CA LEU A 71 7.47 20.93 7.62
C LEU A 71 7.46 20.24 8.98
N VAL A 72 8.64 19.96 9.54
CA VAL A 72 8.77 19.35 10.86
C VAL A 72 8.15 20.23 11.93
N SER A 73 8.42 21.54 11.94
CA SER A 73 7.82 22.45 12.92
C SER A 73 6.29 22.52 12.81
N TYR A 74 5.73 22.41 11.59
CA TYR A 74 4.29 22.24 11.41
C TYR A 74 3.79 20.91 11.99
N PHE A 75 4.40 19.77 11.66
CA PHE A 75 3.95 18.47 12.16
C PHE A 75 4.08 18.34 13.68
N GLU A 76 5.02 19.07 14.30
CA GLU A 76 5.29 19.04 15.74
C GLU A 76 4.45 20.01 16.57
N GLY A 77 3.72 20.95 15.96
CA GLY A 77 2.82 21.83 16.70
C GLY A 77 3.07 23.32 16.55
N GLU A 78 4.24 23.69 16.07
CA GLU A 78 4.79 25.04 16.21
C GLU A 78 4.27 26.00 15.15
N GLU A 79 3.97 25.49 13.95
CA GLU A 79 3.45 26.28 12.84
C GLU A 79 1.95 26.04 12.57
N GLY A 80 1.29 26.97 11.90
CA GLY A 80 -0.13 26.86 11.53
C GLY A 80 -0.37 26.29 10.14
N LEU A 81 -1.52 25.64 9.94
CA LEU A 81 -1.98 25.23 8.61
C LEU A 81 -2.16 26.47 7.71
N SER A 82 -1.60 26.44 6.50
CA SER A 82 -1.60 27.55 5.55
C SER A 82 -1.33 27.06 4.11
N GLU A 83 -1.57 27.92 3.12
CA GLU A 83 -1.18 27.63 1.73
C GLU A 83 0.33 27.45 1.59
N ARG A 84 1.13 28.24 2.34
CA ARG A 84 2.59 28.14 2.32
C ARG A 84 3.08 26.76 2.78
N ILE A 85 2.52 26.19 3.85
CA ILE A 85 2.96 24.86 4.31
C ILE A 85 2.56 23.77 3.30
N LEU A 86 1.42 23.92 2.63
CA LEU A 86 1.01 23.03 1.54
C LEU A 86 1.96 23.11 0.35
N GLU A 87 2.32 24.32 -0.09
CA GLU A 87 3.29 24.52 -1.17
C GLU A 87 4.65 23.90 -0.83
N VAL A 88 5.12 24.10 0.40
CA VAL A 88 6.39 23.51 0.87
C VAL A 88 6.30 21.99 0.87
N PHE A 89 5.19 21.41 1.36
CA PHE A 89 4.98 19.97 1.38
C PHE A 89 5.02 19.37 -0.03
N LEU A 90 4.27 19.95 -0.96
CA LEU A 90 4.24 19.51 -2.35
C LEU A 90 5.59 19.69 -3.04
N THR A 91 6.35 20.73 -2.67
CA THR A 91 7.69 20.98 -3.23
C THR A 91 8.70 19.93 -2.75
N GLU A 92 8.76 19.64 -1.45
CA GLU A 92 9.68 18.64 -0.91
C GLU A 92 9.31 17.23 -1.40
N ARG A 93 8.01 16.93 -1.52
CA ARG A 93 7.54 15.66 -2.07
C ARG A 93 7.98 15.45 -3.52
N ASN A 94 7.92 16.50 -4.33
CA ASN A 94 8.24 16.45 -5.76
C ASN A 94 9.69 16.88 -6.07
N ALA A 95 10.56 16.90 -5.07
CA ALA A 95 11.97 17.14 -5.25
C ALA A 95 12.64 16.01 -6.07
N GLU A 96 13.80 16.28 -6.66
CA GLU A 96 14.55 15.26 -7.41
C GLU A 96 15.04 14.13 -6.47
N ASP A 97 15.35 14.47 -5.22
CA ASP A 97 15.76 13.54 -4.17
C ASP A 97 14.98 13.85 -2.88
N PRO A 98 13.70 13.42 -2.77
CA PRO A 98 12.88 13.70 -1.60
C PRO A 98 13.41 12.95 -0.37
N ASN A 99 13.45 13.63 0.78
CA ASN A 99 13.72 13.00 2.06
C ASN A 99 12.47 12.24 2.55
N TYR A 100 12.12 11.15 1.85
CA TYR A 100 10.95 10.33 2.17
C TYR A 100 10.95 9.83 3.61
N PRO A 101 12.06 9.33 4.19
CA PRO A 101 12.07 8.86 5.58
C PRO A 101 11.66 9.93 6.59
N LEU A 102 12.03 11.20 6.37
CA LEU A 102 11.66 12.31 7.27
C LEU A 102 10.15 12.52 7.35
N ILE A 103 9.45 12.37 6.23
CA ILE A 103 8.01 12.61 6.14
C ILE A 103 7.21 11.34 6.45
N ARG A 104 7.68 10.18 5.96
CA ARG A 104 7.03 8.85 6.11
C ARG A 104 6.74 8.52 7.57
N ARG A 105 7.61 8.89 8.50
CA ARG A 105 7.37 8.70 9.95
C ARG A 105 6.05 9.31 10.43
N TYR A 106 5.63 10.45 9.87
CA TYR A 106 4.38 11.12 10.26
C TYR A 106 3.11 10.48 9.66
N PHE A 107 3.27 9.64 8.64
CA PHE A 107 2.21 8.76 8.15
C PHE A 107 2.07 7.54 9.08
N LYS A 108 3.19 6.85 9.34
CA LYS A 108 3.23 5.63 10.17
C LYS A 108 2.88 5.88 11.63
N GLU A 109 3.28 7.03 12.16
CA GLU A 109 2.79 7.58 13.42
C GLU A 109 1.66 8.55 13.11
N PRO A 110 0.40 8.10 13.00
CA PRO A 110 -0.68 8.82 12.34
C PRO A 110 -0.87 10.25 12.90
N ASN A 111 -0.19 11.19 12.26
CA ASN A 111 -0.08 12.55 12.76
C ASN A 111 -1.31 13.34 12.32
N SER A 112 -2.08 13.88 13.28
CA SER A 112 -3.33 14.58 12.94
C SER A 112 -3.11 15.82 12.09
N ARG A 113 -1.94 16.48 12.20
CA ARG A 113 -1.61 17.66 11.39
C ARG A 113 -1.24 17.30 9.96
N LEU A 114 -0.61 16.15 9.74
CA LEU A 114 -0.42 15.63 8.39
C LEU A 114 -1.78 15.36 7.74
N LYS A 115 -2.70 14.68 8.44
CA LYS A 115 -4.09 14.50 7.95
C LYS A 115 -4.76 15.82 7.60
N ASP A 116 -4.67 16.83 8.47
CA ASP A 116 -5.25 18.15 8.21
C ASP A 116 -4.62 18.81 6.98
N LEU A 117 -3.31 18.65 6.76
CA LEU A 117 -2.60 19.15 5.59
C LEU A 117 -3.03 18.45 4.30
N LEU A 118 -3.18 17.13 4.32
CA LEU A 118 -3.64 16.35 3.15
C LEU A 118 -5.07 16.74 2.77
N LEU A 119 -5.98 16.81 3.74
CA LEU A 119 -7.38 17.22 3.50
C LEU A 119 -7.48 18.68 3.04
N PHE A 120 -6.62 19.55 3.58
CA PHE A 120 -6.49 20.92 3.10
C PHE A 120 -6.00 20.96 1.65
N GLY A 121 -4.97 20.17 1.31
CA GLY A 121 -4.48 20.00 -0.05
C GLY A 121 -5.58 19.55 -1.01
N LEU A 122 -6.33 18.50 -0.67
CA LEU A 122 -7.42 17.96 -1.48
C LEU A 122 -8.61 18.93 -1.62
N LYS A 123 -8.75 19.91 -0.73
CA LYS A 123 -9.72 20.99 -0.92
C LYS A 123 -9.27 21.98 -2.01
N HIS A 124 -7.97 22.24 -2.12
CA HIS A 124 -7.39 23.15 -3.12
C HIS A 124 -7.13 22.47 -4.46
N TYR A 125 -6.75 21.20 -4.45
CA TYR A 125 -6.43 20.38 -5.62
C TYR A 125 -7.19 19.04 -5.57
N PRO A 126 -8.52 19.03 -5.78
CA PRO A 126 -9.35 17.86 -5.50
C PRO A 126 -9.12 16.64 -6.39
N MET A 127 -8.39 16.79 -7.49
CA MET A 127 -8.06 15.73 -8.45
C MET A 127 -6.56 15.39 -8.44
N SER A 128 -5.82 15.86 -7.44
CA SER A 128 -4.40 15.51 -7.30
C SER A 128 -4.29 14.03 -6.93
N ALA A 129 -3.86 13.20 -7.87
CA ALA A 129 -3.58 11.78 -7.65
C ALA A 129 -2.58 11.61 -6.50
N GLU A 130 -1.49 12.39 -6.53
CA GLU A 130 -0.50 12.45 -5.47
C GLU A 130 -1.13 12.60 -4.06
N LEU A 131 -1.98 13.61 -3.84
CA LEU A 131 -2.58 13.83 -2.52
C LEU A 131 -3.62 12.76 -2.13
N LEU A 132 -4.27 12.14 -3.12
CA LEU A 132 -5.17 11.02 -2.88
C LEU A 132 -4.39 9.77 -2.46
N ASP A 133 -3.26 9.50 -3.12
CA ASP A 133 -2.35 8.40 -2.78
C ASP A 133 -1.77 8.58 -1.39
N ASP A 134 -1.38 9.80 -1.02
CA ASP A 134 -0.94 10.08 0.36
C ASP A 134 -2.06 9.82 1.37
N LEU A 135 -3.30 10.21 1.06
CA LEU A 135 -4.43 9.94 1.96
C LEU A 135 -4.76 8.44 2.03
N ALA A 136 -4.57 7.70 0.94
CA ALA A 136 -4.69 6.24 0.91
C ALA A 136 -3.61 5.57 1.75
N TYR A 137 -2.35 6.03 1.64
CA TYR A 137 -1.26 5.53 2.48
C TYR A 137 -1.50 5.87 3.96
N TYR A 138 -2.01 7.06 4.26
CA TYR A 138 -2.37 7.44 5.64
C TYR A 138 -3.50 6.56 6.21
N GLN A 139 -4.46 6.13 5.37
CA GLN A 139 -5.56 5.24 5.75
C GLN A 139 -5.06 3.88 6.29
N GLU A 140 -3.89 3.41 5.85
CA GLU A 140 -3.28 2.18 6.37
C GLU A 140 -2.94 2.27 7.88
N PHE A 141 -2.73 3.49 8.40
CA PHE A 141 -2.31 3.73 9.79
C PHE A 141 -3.40 4.39 10.66
N GLU A 142 -4.29 5.19 10.07
CA GLU A 142 -5.48 5.73 10.74
C GLU A 142 -6.71 5.61 9.86
N ASN A 143 -7.80 5.08 10.42
CA ASN A 143 -9.06 4.97 9.70
C ASN A 143 -9.67 6.36 9.35
N VAL A 144 -9.45 6.76 8.10
CA VAL A 144 -10.02 7.90 7.39
C VAL A 144 -10.82 7.47 6.16
N LEU A 145 -11.21 6.19 6.04
CA LEU A 145 -11.85 5.58 4.87
C LEU A 145 -13.01 6.41 4.31
N SER A 146 -13.89 6.90 5.20
CA SER A 146 -15.02 7.76 4.79
C SER A 146 -14.60 9.04 4.07
N LYS A 147 -13.48 9.65 4.48
CA LYS A 147 -12.91 10.84 3.82
C LYS A 147 -12.23 10.45 2.51
N LEU A 148 -11.49 9.34 2.52
CA LEU A 148 -10.83 8.79 1.33
C LEU A 148 -11.85 8.52 0.21
N ILE A 149 -12.93 7.80 0.53
CA ILE A 149 -14.06 7.53 -0.38
C ILE A 149 -14.64 8.85 -0.91
N ALA A 150 -14.90 9.82 -0.04
CA ALA A 150 -15.48 11.09 -0.46
C ALA A 150 -14.59 11.85 -1.44
N HIS A 151 -13.28 11.90 -1.19
CA HIS A 151 -12.33 12.61 -2.04
C HIS A 151 -12.09 11.90 -3.38
N TYR A 152 -11.89 10.57 -3.40
CA TYR A 152 -11.80 9.83 -4.66
C TYR A 152 -13.09 9.91 -5.47
N THR A 153 -14.26 9.77 -4.83
CA THR A 153 -15.56 9.91 -5.52
C THR A 153 -15.67 11.29 -6.16
N TYR A 154 -15.32 12.35 -5.43
CA TYR A 154 -15.32 13.71 -5.97
C TYR A 154 -14.38 13.83 -7.17
N ALA A 155 -13.15 13.35 -7.05
CA ALA A 155 -12.16 13.39 -8.11
C ALA A 155 -12.67 12.66 -9.36
N CYS A 156 -13.24 11.45 -9.20
CA CYS A 156 -13.79 10.64 -10.28
C CYS A 156 -14.96 11.32 -10.99
N LEU A 157 -15.84 12.01 -10.25
CA LEU A 157 -16.96 12.74 -10.83
C LEU A 157 -16.47 13.90 -11.71
N HIS A 158 -15.45 14.63 -11.28
CA HIS A 158 -15.01 15.89 -11.91
C HIS A 158 -13.86 15.73 -12.91
N GLN A 159 -13.14 14.62 -12.92
CA GLN A 159 -12.05 14.40 -13.87
C GLN A 159 -12.60 14.30 -15.31
N GLU A 160 -12.31 15.28 -16.15
CA GLU A 160 -12.81 15.32 -17.53
C GLU A 160 -11.94 14.47 -18.48
N ASN A 161 -10.65 14.35 -18.19
CA ASN A 161 -9.74 13.55 -18.99
C ASN A 161 -10.00 12.06 -18.73
N LEU A 162 -10.42 11.32 -19.77
CA LEU A 162 -10.78 9.92 -19.63
C LEU A 162 -9.61 9.02 -19.23
N GLN A 163 -8.39 9.32 -19.66
CA GLN A 163 -7.20 8.55 -19.28
C GLN A 163 -6.91 8.73 -17.79
N ALA A 164 -6.87 9.98 -17.32
CA ALA A 164 -6.67 10.28 -15.91
C ALA A 164 -7.83 9.77 -15.04
N PHE A 165 -9.06 9.71 -15.58
CA PHE A 165 -10.20 9.08 -14.91
C PHE A 165 -10.01 7.58 -14.75
N THR A 166 -9.50 6.87 -15.78
CA THR A 166 -9.22 5.44 -15.70
C THR A 166 -8.23 5.13 -14.58
N GLU A 167 -7.11 5.86 -14.55
CA GLU A 167 -6.07 5.73 -13.51
C GLU A 167 -6.67 5.98 -12.13
N LEU A 168 -7.37 7.10 -11.96
CA LEU A 168 -8.02 7.45 -10.69
C LEU A 168 -9.05 6.42 -10.21
N ALA A 169 -9.82 5.81 -11.13
CA ALA A 169 -10.78 4.78 -10.79
C ALA A 169 -10.10 3.47 -10.34
N GLN A 170 -8.97 3.11 -10.95
CA GLN A 170 -8.13 1.99 -10.53
C GLN A 170 -7.51 2.27 -9.16
N ASP A 171 -6.95 3.46 -8.95
CA ASP A 171 -6.35 3.85 -7.67
C ASP A 171 -7.41 3.83 -6.56
N PHE A 172 -8.62 4.34 -6.82
CA PHE A 172 -9.71 4.28 -5.85
C PHE A 172 -10.07 2.84 -5.45
N TYR A 173 -10.09 1.93 -6.42
CA TYR A 173 -10.29 0.51 -6.15
C TYR A 173 -9.18 -0.06 -5.26
N TYR A 174 -7.91 0.08 -5.66
CA TYR A 174 -6.80 -0.48 -4.88
C TYR A 174 -6.66 0.14 -3.49
N ALA A 175 -6.93 1.44 -3.36
CA ALA A 175 -6.88 2.16 -2.09
C ALA A 175 -7.97 1.76 -1.10
N THR A 176 -9.06 1.13 -1.53
CA THR A 176 -10.22 0.86 -0.67
C THR A 176 -10.70 -0.59 -0.66
N ASN A 177 -10.21 -1.40 -1.59
CA ASN A 177 -10.44 -2.85 -1.61
C ASN A 177 -9.93 -3.58 -0.35
N PRO A 178 -8.76 -3.25 0.24
CA PRO A 178 -8.32 -3.86 1.50
C PRO A 178 -9.31 -3.65 2.66
N ASP A 179 -10.07 -2.56 2.63
CA ASP A 179 -11.12 -2.24 3.61
C ASP A 179 -12.50 -2.82 3.21
N GLY A 180 -12.59 -3.52 2.08
CA GLY A 180 -13.81 -4.15 1.56
C GLY A 180 -14.81 -3.17 0.94
N TYR A 181 -14.35 -2.00 0.48
CA TYR A 181 -15.21 -1.06 -0.25
C TYR A 181 -15.19 -1.32 -1.76
N GLU A 182 -16.37 -1.54 -2.31
CA GLU A 182 -16.59 -1.87 -3.72
C GLU A 182 -16.55 -0.61 -4.62
N ALA A 183 -15.38 0.03 -4.75
CA ALA A 183 -15.25 1.34 -5.39
C ALA A 183 -15.76 1.37 -6.84
N LEU A 184 -15.43 0.38 -7.65
CA LEU A 184 -15.84 0.34 -9.05
C LEU A 184 -17.36 0.17 -9.19
N TYR A 185 -17.99 -0.67 -8.37
CA TYR A 185 -19.45 -0.79 -8.36
C TYR A 185 -20.14 0.49 -7.87
N ALA A 186 -19.56 1.18 -6.87
CA ALA A 186 -20.07 2.48 -6.44
C ALA A 186 -19.97 3.52 -7.57
N LEU A 187 -18.84 3.60 -8.28
CA LEU A 187 -18.69 4.46 -9.46
C LEU A 187 -19.65 4.07 -10.58
N GLN A 188 -19.88 2.77 -10.77
CA GLN A 188 -20.80 2.24 -11.76
C GLN A 188 -22.20 2.84 -11.53
N GLU A 189 -22.72 2.81 -10.30
CA GLU A 189 -24.04 3.39 -9.97
C GLU A 189 -24.13 4.91 -10.20
N LEU A 190 -23.01 5.63 -10.07
CA LEU A 190 -22.97 7.09 -10.23
C LEU A 190 -23.04 7.54 -11.70
N PHE A 191 -22.53 6.74 -12.63
CA PHE A 191 -22.49 7.11 -14.05
C PHE A 191 -23.60 6.44 -14.86
N ALA A 192 -24.29 7.23 -15.68
CA ALA A 192 -25.34 6.70 -16.54
C ALA A 192 -24.77 5.69 -17.58
N PRO A 193 -25.50 4.61 -17.92
CA PRO A 193 -25.07 3.50 -18.80
C PRO A 193 -24.42 3.87 -20.15
N HIS A 194 -24.69 5.06 -20.66
CA HIS A 194 -24.27 5.49 -22.00
C HIS A 194 -23.08 6.45 -21.99
N THR A 195 -22.54 6.79 -20.82
CA THR A 195 -21.40 7.71 -20.72
C THR A 195 -20.08 6.96 -20.94
N GLU A 196 -19.05 7.66 -21.44
CA GLU A 196 -17.72 7.06 -21.63
C GLU A 196 -17.10 6.63 -20.30
N LYS A 197 -17.28 7.42 -19.23
CA LYS A 197 -16.85 7.05 -17.87
C LYS A 197 -17.49 5.74 -17.41
N ARG A 198 -18.77 5.52 -17.70
CA ARG A 198 -19.46 4.28 -17.36
C ARG A 198 -18.88 3.08 -18.10
N LYS A 199 -18.60 3.21 -19.40
CA LYS A 199 -17.95 2.13 -20.18
C LYS A 199 -16.57 1.77 -19.62
N ILE A 200 -15.79 2.77 -19.20
CA ILE A 200 -14.49 2.56 -18.55
C ILE A 200 -14.67 1.78 -17.25
N VAL A 201 -15.61 2.19 -16.39
CA VAL A 201 -15.88 1.48 -15.13
C VAL A 201 -16.34 0.05 -15.38
N ASP A 202 -17.25 -0.17 -16.34
CA ASP A 202 -17.72 -1.51 -16.70
C ASP A 202 -16.56 -2.39 -17.20
N PHE A 203 -15.66 -1.83 -18.02
CA PHE A 203 -14.43 -2.52 -18.47
C PHE A 203 -13.51 -2.88 -17.30
N LEU A 204 -13.25 -1.95 -16.38
CA LEU A 204 -12.39 -2.20 -15.21
C LEU A 204 -12.98 -3.30 -14.31
N ILE A 205 -14.30 -3.34 -14.12
CA ILE A 205 -14.98 -4.40 -13.36
C ILE A 205 -14.77 -5.77 -14.02
N ASP A 206 -14.86 -5.84 -15.35
CA ASP A 206 -14.65 -7.09 -16.07
C ASP A 206 -13.19 -7.55 -16.00
N GLU A 207 -12.21 -6.63 -16.09
CA GLU A 207 -10.79 -6.93 -15.88
C GLU A 207 -10.52 -7.56 -14.50
N GLN A 208 -11.09 -6.97 -13.43
CA GLN A 208 -10.87 -7.49 -12.06
C GLN A 208 -11.42 -8.91 -11.87
N LYS A 209 -12.55 -9.25 -12.51
CA LYS A 209 -13.09 -10.61 -12.46
C LYS A 209 -12.20 -11.63 -13.17
N GLU A 210 -11.60 -11.24 -14.30
CA GLU A 210 -10.69 -12.11 -15.03
C GLU A 210 -9.41 -12.39 -14.22
N ASP A 211 -8.90 -11.38 -13.50
CA ASP A 211 -7.74 -11.54 -12.60
C ASP A 211 -8.04 -12.47 -11.42
N GLU A 212 -9.23 -12.35 -10.82
CA GLU A 212 -9.68 -13.25 -9.74
C GLU A 212 -9.82 -14.70 -10.22
N ASP A 213 -10.49 -14.92 -11.36
CA ASP A 213 -10.69 -16.25 -11.95
C ASP A 213 -9.38 -16.89 -12.42
N GLY A 214 -8.41 -16.09 -12.89
CA GLY A 214 -7.09 -16.54 -13.32
C GLY A 214 -6.18 -16.96 -12.16
N ASN A 215 -6.26 -16.25 -11.03
CA ASN A 215 -5.48 -16.56 -9.83
C ASN A 215 -5.98 -17.86 -9.15
N ASP A 216 -7.27 -18.14 -9.22
CA ASP A 216 -7.85 -19.39 -8.74
C ASP A 216 -7.49 -20.60 -9.61
N GLN A 217 -7.28 -20.43 -10.92
CA GLN A 217 -6.82 -21.51 -11.81
C GLN A 217 -5.33 -21.86 -11.62
N ALA A 218 -4.51 -20.95 -11.09
CA ALA A 218 -3.10 -21.19 -10.78
C ALA A 218 -2.87 -21.92 -9.44
N ARG A 219 -3.94 -22.15 -8.67
CA ARG A 219 -3.90 -22.78 -7.33
C ARG A 219 -4.31 -24.26 -7.30
N TRP A 220 -4.49 -24.92 -8.46
CA TRP A 220 -4.85 -26.34 -8.56
C TRP A 220 -3.83 -27.17 -9.35
#